data_AF-A0A6I5X0T4-F1
#
_entry.id   AF-A0A6I5X0T4-F1
#
_cell.length_a   1.000
_cell.length_b   1.000
_cell.length_c   1.000
_cell.angle_alpha   90.00
_cell.angle_beta   90.00
_cell.angle_gamma   90.00
#
_symmetry.space_group_name_H-M   'P 1'
#
loop_
_entity.id
_entity.type
_entity.pdbx_description
1 polymer ?
#
loop_
_entity_poly.entity_id
_entity_poly.type
_entity_poly.pdbx_seq_one_letter_code
_entity_poly.pdbx_strand_id
1 'polypeptide(L)'
;MSISNIEYYRKRIEEESRRAASETDISVRHVHQSLVKMYRIKLQAEEVRAQPSGSGAQHTRVGLEQACEDSCQATTIRVPAT
;
A
#
# COMPACT_ATOMS: atom_id res chain seq x y z
N MET A 1 26.39 0.83 10.40
CA MET A 1 25.32 -0.20 10.34
C MET A 1 24.41 0.16 9.18
N SER A 2 24.34 -0.68 8.14
CA SER A 2 23.42 -0.49 7.01
C SER A 2 22.15 -1.29 7.28
N ILE A 3 20.99 -0.65 7.20
CA ILE A 3 19.70 -1.33 7.37
C ILE A 3 19.37 -2.13 6.10
N SER A 4 18.83 -3.33 6.23
CA SER A 4 18.36 -4.08 5.05
C SER A 4 17.10 -3.45 4.46
N ASN A 5 16.86 -3.62 3.16
CA ASN A 5 15.63 -3.11 2.52
C ASN A 5 14.36 -3.70 3.17
N ILE A 6 14.41 -4.97 3.60
CA ILE A 6 13.31 -5.64 4.32
C ILE A 6 13.01 -4.91 5.64
N GLU A 7 14.03 -4.65 6.46
CA GLU A 7 13.87 -3.91 7.72
C GLU A 7 13.41 -2.47 7.48
N TYR A 8 13.94 -1.82 6.44
CA TYR A 8 13.51 -0.49 6.04
C TYR A 8 12.01 -0.46 5.74
N TYR A 9 11.52 -1.36 4.90
CA TYR A 9 10.09 -1.39 4.55
C TYR A 9 9.20 -1.77 5.73
N ARG A 10 9.61 -2.71 6.59
CA ARG A 10 8.87 -3.04 7.82
C ARG A 10 8.74 -1.84 8.74
N LYS A 11 9.83 -1.10 8.98
CA LYS A 11 9.83 0.11 9.81
C LYS A 11 8.93 1.20 9.23
N ARG A 12 8.96 1.39 7.90
CA ARG A 12 8.07 2.35 7.22
C ARG A 12 6.60 1.97 7.31
N ILE A 13 6.27 0.68 7.18
CA ILE A 13 4.88 0.20 7.35
C ILE A 13 4.38 0.50 8.77
N GLU A 14 5.18 0.20 9.79
CA GLU A 14 4.81 0.48 11.18
C GLU A 14 4.60 1.98 11.42
N GLU A 15 5.54 2.80 10.96
CA GLU A 15 5.49 4.26 11.10
C GLU A 15 4.24 4.86 10.43
N GLU A 16 4.00 4.54 9.16
CA GLU A 16 2.87 5.08 8.41
C GLU A 16 1.53 4.53 8.93
N SER A 17 1.48 3.28 9.43
CA SER A 17 0.29 2.74 10.07
C SER A 17 -0.06 3.47 11.37
N ARG A 18 0.96 3.79 12.19
CA ARG A 18 0.79 4.58 13.41
C ARG A 18 0.31 6.00 13.09
N ARG A 19 0.90 6.64 12.07
CA ARG A 19 0.46 7.98 11.61
C ARG A 19 -0.99 7.96 11.13
N ALA A 20 -1.36 6.98 10.30
CA ALA A 20 -2.75 6.80 9.86
C ALA A 20 -3.73 6.62 11.04
N ALA A 21 -3.33 5.88 12.07
CA ALA A 21 -4.18 5.64 13.24
C ALA A 21 -4.39 6.91 14.09
N SER A 22 -3.38 7.78 14.18
CA SER A 22 -3.48 9.05 14.91
C SER A 22 -4.04 10.21 14.08
N GLU A 23 -4.11 10.08 12.76
CA GLU A 23 -4.48 11.17 11.86
C GLU A 23 -6.00 11.42 11.88
N THR A 24 -6.38 12.66 12.17
CA THR A 24 -7.76 13.13 12.21
C THR A 24 -8.28 13.53 10.84
N ASP A 25 -7.41 14.06 9.96
CA ASP A 25 -7.77 14.44 8.61
C ASP A 25 -7.92 13.19 7.72
N ILE A 26 -9.09 13.04 7.10
CA ILE A 26 -9.43 11.86 6.31
C ILE A 26 -8.55 11.75 5.05
N SER A 27 -8.25 12.87 4.40
CA SER A 27 -7.42 12.90 3.20
C SER A 27 -5.97 12.54 3.53
N VAL A 28 -5.43 13.08 4.61
CA VAL A 28 -4.06 12.76 5.06
C VAL A 28 -3.97 11.30 5.53
N ARG A 29 -4.99 10.80 6.26
CA ARG A 29 -5.09 9.39 6.64
C ARG A 29 -5.08 8.47 5.43
N HIS A 30 -5.80 8.82 4.37
CA HIS A 30 -5.83 8.05 3.12
C HIS A 30 -4.45 7.98 2.45
N VAL A 31 -3.68 9.07 2.50
CA VAL A 31 -2.29 9.08 1.99
C VAL A 31 -1.42 8.12 2.79
N HIS A 32 -1.46 8.16 4.13
CA HIS A 32 -0.70 7.23 4.97
C HIS A 32 -1.08 5.76 4.71
N GLN A 33 -2.37 5.46 4.56
CA GLN A 33 -2.84 4.11 4.21
C GLN A 33 -2.34 3.67 2.83
N SER A 34 -2.29 4.58 1.86
CA SER A 34 -1.76 4.31 0.51
C SER A 34 -0.26 4.02 0.55
N LEU A 35 0.50 4.75 1.37
CA LEU A 35 1.93 4.49 1.60
C LEU A 35 2.15 3.12 2.25
N VAL A 36 1.33 2.73 3.24
CA VAL A 36 1.38 1.39 3.85
C VAL A 36 1.20 0.30 2.80
N LYS A 37 0.20 0.43 1.91
CA LYS A 37 -0.04 -0.53 0.82
C LYS A 37 1.17 -0.63 -0.10
N MET A 38 1.71 0.51 -0.55
CA MET A 38 2.91 0.54 -1.40
C MET A 38 4.10 -0.15 -0.74
N TYR A 39 4.38 0.13 0.53
CA TYR A 39 5.51 -0.47 1.23
C TYR A 39 5.33 -1.98 1.47
N ARG A 40 4.09 -2.47 1.67
CA ARG A 40 3.81 -3.91 1.74
C ARG A 40 4.15 -4.63 0.43
N ILE A 41 3.79 -4.04 -0.71
CA ILE A 41 4.13 -4.59 -2.03
C ILE A 41 5.66 -4.66 -2.21
N LYS A 42 6.38 -3.59 -1.85
CA LYS A 42 7.84 -3.57 -1.93
C LYS A 42 8.49 -4.58 -0.97
N LEU A 43 7.98 -4.69 0.26
CA LEU A 43 8.45 -5.68 1.23
C LEU A 43 8.29 -7.10 0.69
N GLN A 44 7.13 -7.42 0.13
CA GLN A 44 6.89 -8.75 -0.45
C GLN A 44 7.85 -9.05 -1.61
N ALA A 45 8.10 -8.08 -2.49
CA ALA A 45 9.06 -8.25 -3.59
C ALA A 45 10.49 -8.48 -3.08
N GLU A 46 10.90 -7.78 -2.01
CA GLU A 46 12.19 -7.98 -1.36
C GLU A 46 12.30 -9.35 -0.66
N GLU A 47 11.24 -9.78 0.02
CA GLU A 47 11.18 -11.09 0.70
C GLU A 47 11.27 -12.24 -0.30
N VAL A 48 10.58 -12.14 -1.44
CA VAL A 48 10.69 -13.11 -2.54
C VAL A 48 12.10 -13.13 -3.12
N ARG A 49 12.72 -11.97 -3.34
CA ARG A 49 14.09 -11.87 -3.86
C ARG A 49 15.13 -12.45 -2.90
N ALA A 50 14.90 -12.30 -1.60
CA ALA A 50 15.80 -12.78 -0.55
C ALA A 50 15.66 -14.30 -0.29
N GLN A 51 14.60 -14.94 -0.78
CA GLN A 51 14.47 -16.39 -0.64
C GLN A 51 15.54 -17.11 -1.49
N PRO A 52 16.34 -18.01 -0.90
CA PRO A 52 17.26 -18.84 -1.66
C PRO A 52 16.46 -19.72 -2.62
N SER A 53 16.90 -19.76 -3.89
CA SER A 53 16.26 -20.51 -4.97
C SER A 53 16.22 -22.00 -4.63
N GLY A 54 15.15 -22.45 -3.97
CA GLY A 54 15.08 -23.79 -3.40
C GLY A 54 13.74 -24.14 -2.77
N SER A 55 12.63 -23.72 -3.38
CA SER A 55 11.34 -24.38 -3.16
C SER A 55 10.34 -23.97 -4.24
N GLY A 56 10.21 -24.82 -5.25
CA GLY A 56 9.06 -24.81 -6.13
C GLY A 56 7.82 -25.24 -5.35
N ALA A 57 7.07 -24.28 -4.82
CA ALA A 57 5.73 -24.51 -4.30
C ALA A 57 4.93 -23.21 -4.40
N GLN A 58 4.13 -23.11 -5.47
CA GLN A 58 2.78 -22.57 -5.45
C GLN A 58 2.55 -21.35 -4.54
N HIS A 59 2.94 -20.16 -4.98
CA HIS A 59 2.26 -18.95 -4.52
C HIS A 59 1.34 -18.46 -5.63
N THR A 60 0.16 -19.05 -5.58
CA THR A 60 -1.09 -18.67 -6.21
C THR A 60 -1.14 -17.19 -6.53
N ARG A 61 -1.16 -16.92 -7.83
CA ARG A 61 -1.92 -15.89 -8.53
C ARG A 61 -3.15 -15.39 -7.73
N VAL A 62 -2.95 -14.51 -6.75
CA VAL A 62 -4.02 -13.79 -6.05
C VAL A 62 -3.55 -12.36 -5.84
N GLY A 63 -4.21 -11.41 -6.49
CA GLY A 63 -4.11 -9.99 -6.14
C GLY A 63 -3.53 -9.04 -7.19
N LEU A 64 -3.33 -9.48 -8.43
CA LEU A 64 -3.05 -8.56 -9.56
C LEU A 64 -4.34 -8.14 -10.32
N GLU A 65 -5.48 -8.70 -9.96
CA GLU A 65 -6.81 -8.26 -10.39
C GLU A 65 -7.57 -7.66 -9.21
N GLN A 66 -7.31 -6.39 -8.89
CA GLN A 66 -8.36 -5.39 -8.64
C GLN A 66 -7.69 -4.02 -8.63
N ALA A 67 -7.23 -3.65 -9.83
CA ALA A 67 -6.84 -2.30 -10.13
C ALA A 67 -8.04 -1.36 -9.87
N CYS A 68 -7.80 -0.33 -9.06
CA CYS A 68 -8.09 1.06 -9.45
C CYS A 68 -9.44 1.35 -10.14
N GLU A 69 -10.56 1.08 -9.47
CA GLU A 69 -11.83 1.73 -9.77
C GLU A 69 -12.51 2.08 -8.44
N ASP A 70 -12.18 3.25 -7.88
CA ASP A 70 -13.13 4.11 -7.13
C ASP A 70 -12.48 5.43 -6.62
N SER A 71 -11.63 6.05 -7.44
CA SER A 71 -11.11 7.38 -7.12
C SER A 71 -11.05 8.22 -8.38
N CYS A 72 -12.23 8.47 -8.95
CA CYS A 72 -12.60 9.68 -9.69
C CYS A 72 -14.03 9.50 -10.26
N GLN A 73 -15.06 9.53 -9.41
CA GLN A 73 -16.34 10.09 -9.88
C GLN A 73 -16.56 11.42 -9.17
N ALA A 74 -16.10 12.45 -9.88
CA ALA A 74 -16.35 13.84 -9.59
C ALA A 74 -17.84 14.06 -9.34
N THR A 75 -18.12 14.71 -8.22
CA THR A 75 -19.43 15.20 -7.80
C THR A 75 -20.05 15.98 -8.96
N THR A 76 -21.04 15.40 -9.64
CA THR A 76 -21.88 16.16 -10.58
C THR A 76 -22.78 17.07 -9.76
N ILE A 77 -22.32 18.29 -9.51
CA ILE A 77 -23.14 19.38 -9.00
C ILE A 77 -24.21 19.66 -10.06
N ARG A 78 -25.46 19.25 -9.81
CA ARG A 78 -26.60 19.70 -10.59
C ARG A 78 -26.85 21.16 -10.27
N VAL A 79 -26.37 22.04 -11.13
CA VAL A 79 -26.77 23.45 -11.16
C VAL A 79 -28.20 23.49 -11.71
N PRO A 80 -29.17 24.14 -11.05
CA PRO A 80 -30.52 24.27 -11.58
C PRO A 80 -30.48 25.25 -12.77
N ALA A 81 -30.97 24.81 -13.93
CA ALA A 81 -31.33 25.72 -15.01
C ALA A 81 -32.83 26.02 -14.88
N THR A 82 -33.13 27.31 -14.85
CA THR A 82 -34.45 27.97 -14.86
C THR A 82 -35.39 27.49 -15.94
#